data_AF-A0A453KEK9-F1
#
_entry.id   AF-A0A453KEK9-F1
#
_cell.length_a   1.000
_cell.length_b   1.000
_cell.length_c   1.000
_cell.angle_alpha   90.00
_cell.angle_beta   90.00
_cell.angle_gamma   90.00
#
_symmetry.space_group_name_H-M   'P 1'
#
loop_
_entity.id
_entity.type
_entity.pdbx_description
1 polymer ?
#
loop_
_entity_poly.entity_id
_entity_poly.type
_entity_poly.pdbx_seq_one_letter_code
_entity_poly.pdbx_strand_id
1 'polypeptide(L)'
;MLDGVFSFVLLDTRDNSFIAARDAIGVTPLYIGWGIDGSVWISSEVKGLNDDCEHFEIFPPGHLYSSKQGGFKRWYNPPWFSEVIPSVPYDPLALRKAFEKAVIKRLMTDVPFGVLLSGGLDSSLVAAVTVRHLAGTKAAKRWGTKLHSFCVGLEVWN
;
A
#
# COMPACT_ATOMS: atom_id res chain seq x y z
N MET A 1 -9.21 12.42 -2.69
CA MET A 1 -8.18 11.42 -3.01
C MET A 1 -8.11 10.44 -1.84
N LEU A 2 -8.06 9.13 -2.10
CA LEU A 2 -7.92 8.12 -1.05
C LEU A 2 -6.48 8.09 -0.54
N ASP A 3 -6.28 8.28 0.77
CA ASP A 3 -4.97 8.27 1.41
C ASP A 3 -4.74 6.93 2.13
N GLY A 4 -4.27 5.94 1.38
CA GLY A 4 -4.06 4.60 1.88
C GLY A 4 -3.41 3.69 0.86
N VAL A 5 -3.28 2.43 1.26
CA VAL A 5 -2.82 1.32 0.43
C VAL A 5 -4.04 0.47 0.12
N PHE A 6 -4.29 0.22 -1.16
CA PHE A 6 -5.52 -0.43 -1.62
C PHE A 6 -5.39 -0.97 -3.04
N SER A 7 -6.07 -2.09 -3.26
CA SER A 7 -6.46 -2.57 -4.57
C SER A 7 -7.92 -3.01 -4.46
N PHE A 8 -8.78 -2.55 -5.37
CA PHE A 8 -10.20 -2.90 -5.31
C PHE A 8 -10.82 -2.98 -6.71
N VAL A 9 -11.94 -3.71 -6.77
CA VAL A 9 -12.88 -3.73 -7.88
C VAL A 9 -14.25 -3.34 -7.33
N LEU A 10 -14.93 -2.42 -7.99
CA LEU A 10 -16.27 -1.97 -7.65
C LEU A 10 -17.18 -2.20 -8.85
N LEU A 11 -18.18 -3.06 -8.65
CA LEU A 11 -19.22 -3.40 -9.64
C LEU A 11 -20.45 -2.54 -9.39
N ASP A 12 -20.92 -1.87 -10.43
CA ASP A 12 -22.21 -1.17 -10.49
C ASP A 12 -23.23 -2.06 -11.19
N THR A 13 -24.16 -2.63 -10.42
CA THR A 13 -25.19 -3.55 -10.93
C THR A 13 -26.33 -2.84 -11.66
N ARG A 14 -26.38 -1.50 -11.64
CA ARG A 14 -27.42 -0.73 -12.35
C ARG A 14 -27.20 -0.74 -13.86
N ASP A 15 -25.94 -0.81 -14.29
CA ASP A 15 -25.55 -0.82 -15.70
C ASP A 15 -24.51 -1.91 -16.02
N ASN A 16 -24.28 -2.84 -15.10
CA ASN A 16 -23.32 -3.94 -15.21
C ASN A 16 -21.88 -3.51 -15.54
N SER A 17 -21.50 -2.29 -15.18
CA SER A 17 -20.13 -1.82 -15.33
C SER A 17 -19.32 -2.03 -14.05
N PHE A 18 -18.02 -2.24 -14.18
CA PHE A 18 -17.08 -2.19 -13.06
C PHE A 18 -15.99 -1.14 -13.27
N ILE A 19 -15.44 -0.68 -12.14
CA ILE A 19 -14.16 0.02 -12.05
C ILE A 19 -13.19 -0.78 -11.20
N ALA A 20 -11.91 -0.73 -11.54
CA ALA A 20 -10.85 -1.23 -10.69
C ALA A 20 -9.81 -0.14 -10.47
N ALA A 21 -9.18 -0.12 -9.30
CA ALA A 21 -8.14 0.85 -8.99
C ALA A 21 -7.08 0.27 -8.07
N ARG A 22 -5.85 0.77 -8.24
CA ARG A 22 -4.69 0.44 -7.42
C ARG A 22 -4.10 1.70 -6.81
N ASP A 23 -3.58 1.59 -5.60
CA ASP A 23 -3.01 2.69 -4.84
C ASP A 23 -1.88 3.43 -5.57
N ALA A 24 -1.58 4.63 -5.08
CA ALA A 24 -0.74 5.64 -5.72
C ALA A 24 0.63 5.13 -6.21
N ILE A 25 1.26 4.24 -5.45
CA ILE A 25 2.61 3.73 -5.73
C ILE A 25 2.66 2.20 -5.85
N GLY A 26 1.52 1.51 -5.74
CA GLY A 26 1.38 0.09 -6.02
C GLY A 26 1.83 -0.81 -4.86
N VAL A 27 1.64 -0.38 -3.60
CA VAL A 27 2.03 -1.16 -2.42
C VAL A 27 1.27 -2.48 -2.35
N THR A 28 -0.03 -2.47 -2.61
CA THR A 28 -0.79 -3.72 -2.78
C THR A 28 -0.65 -4.25 -4.20
N PRO A 29 -0.52 -5.57 -4.39
CA PRO A 29 -0.49 -6.16 -5.72
C PRO A 29 -1.90 -6.20 -6.33
N LEU A 30 -1.96 -6.04 -7.66
CA LEU A 30 -3.16 -6.18 -8.46
C LEU A 30 -2.75 -6.48 -9.90
N TYR A 31 -3.45 -7.41 -10.52
CA TYR A 31 -3.26 -7.88 -11.89
C TYR A 31 -4.58 -7.86 -12.62
N ILE A 32 -4.54 -7.64 -13.92
CA ILE A 32 -5.70 -7.72 -14.81
C ILE A 32 -5.37 -8.67 -15.97
N GLY A 33 -6.33 -9.46 -16.38
CA GLY A 33 -6.19 -10.43 -17.46
C GLY A 33 -7.43 -10.50 -18.33
N TRP A 34 -7.26 -11.06 -19.53
CA TRP A 34 -8.31 -11.19 -20.53
C TRP A 34 -8.38 -12.65 -21.00
N GLY A 35 -9.57 -13.23 -20.92
CA GLY A 35 -9.86 -14.58 -21.39
C GLY A 35 -10.19 -14.61 -22.87
N ILE A 36 -10.05 -15.79 -23.48
CA ILE A 36 -10.36 -16.04 -24.92
C ILE A 36 -11.86 -15.76 -25.22
N ASP A 37 -12.73 -15.93 -24.23
CA ASP A 37 -14.16 -15.63 -24.31
C ASP A 37 -14.50 -14.14 -24.15
N GLY A 38 -13.49 -13.27 -24.02
CA GLY A 38 -13.65 -11.83 -23.80
C GLY A 38 -13.90 -11.43 -22.34
N SER A 39 -13.83 -12.38 -21.39
CA SER A 39 -13.94 -12.10 -19.96
C SER A 39 -12.74 -11.28 -19.45
N VAL A 40 -12.98 -10.45 -18.43
CA VAL A 40 -11.93 -9.69 -17.74
C VAL A 40 -11.75 -10.23 -16.33
N TRP A 41 -10.51 -10.56 -16.00
CA TRP A 41 -10.10 -11.16 -14.73
C TRP A 41 -9.28 -10.17 -13.93
N ILE A 42 -9.53 -10.05 -12.63
CA ILE A 42 -8.76 -9.17 -11.76
C ILE A 42 -8.44 -9.94 -10.47
N SER A 43 -7.16 -9.96 -10.11
CA SER A 43 -6.69 -10.71 -8.94
C SER A 43 -5.55 -9.97 -8.25
N SER A 44 -5.45 -10.13 -6.92
CA SER A 44 -4.31 -9.62 -6.15
C SER A 44 -3.00 -10.32 -6.50
N GLU A 45 -3.06 -11.55 -7.02
CA GLU A 45 -1.87 -12.33 -7.40
C GLU A 45 -2.09 -13.06 -8.73
N VAL A 46 -1.02 -13.23 -9.52
CA VAL A 46 -1.08 -13.90 -10.83
C VAL A 46 -1.66 -15.30 -10.74
N LYS A 47 -1.36 -16.05 -9.66
CA LYS A 47 -1.90 -17.39 -9.42
C LYS A 47 -3.43 -17.46 -9.29
N GLY A 48 -4.11 -16.32 -9.16
CA GLY A 48 -5.57 -16.25 -9.19
C GLY A 48 -6.15 -16.09 -10.60
N LEU A 49 -5.30 -15.92 -11.61
CA LEU A 49 -5.68 -15.96 -13.02
C LEU A 49 -5.56 -17.42 -13.50
N ASN A 50 -6.57 -17.92 -14.20
CA ASN A 50 -6.61 -19.31 -14.69
C ASN A 50 -5.84 -19.47 -16.01
N ASP A 51 -5.63 -20.71 -16.45
CA ASP A 51 -4.99 -21.08 -17.72
C ASP A 51 -5.72 -20.50 -18.96
N ASP A 52 -7.02 -20.23 -18.85
CA ASP A 52 -7.83 -19.63 -19.92
C ASP A 52 -7.56 -18.12 -20.14
N CYS A 53 -6.70 -17.52 -19.31
CA CYS A 53 -6.27 -16.13 -19.43
C CYS A 53 -5.14 -16.02 -20.47
N GLU A 54 -5.50 -15.72 -21.72
CA GLU A 54 -4.55 -15.65 -22.84
C GLU A 54 -3.48 -14.55 -22.64
N HIS A 55 -3.89 -13.42 -22.04
CA HIS A 55 -3.01 -12.30 -21.76
C HIS A 55 -3.30 -11.69 -20.39
N PHE A 56 -2.26 -11.30 -19.67
CA PHE A 56 -2.38 -10.58 -18.41
C PHE A 56 -1.27 -9.56 -18.22
N GLU A 57 -1.57 -8.55 -17.42
CA GLU A 57 -0.67 -7.46 -17.10
C GLU A 57 -0.70 -7.14 -15.60
N ILE A 58 0.39 -6.55 -15.12
CA ILE A 58 0.41 -5.90 -13.82
C ILE A 58 -0.51 -4.68 -13.90
N PHE A 59 -1.50 -4.58 -13.02
CA PHE A 59 -2.33 -3.39 -12.95
C PHE A 59 -1.46 -2.20 -12.51
N PRO A 60 -1.34 -1.12 -13.30
CA PRO A 60 -0.34 -0.09 -13.05
C PRO A 60 -0.65 0.72 -11.77
N PRO A 61 0.37 1.07 -10.95
CA PRO A 61 0.21 1.91 -9.77
C PRO A 61 -0.43 3.27 -10.07
N GLY A 62 -1.34 3.75 -9.22
CA GLY A 62 -1.94 5.07 -9.38
C GLY A 62 -2.85 5.20 -10.60
N HIS A 63 -3.37 4.08 -11.13
CA HIS A 63 -4.31 4.05 -12.24
C HIS A 63 -5.68 3.49 -11.80
N LEU A 64 -6.66 3.77 -12.66
CA LEU A 64 -7.98 3.16 -12.66
C LEU A 64 -8.23 2.49 -14.01
N TYR A 65 -9.05 1.45 -14.02
CA TYR A 65 -9.59 0.80 -15.21
C TYR A 65 -11.11 0.89 -15.14
N SER A 66 -11.76 1.20 -16.25
CA SER A 66 -13.22 1.25 -16.36
C SER A 66 -13.68 0.38 -17.51
N SER A 67 -14.56 -0.58 -17.21
CA SER A 67 -15.20 -1.43 -18.23
C SER A 67 -15.98 -0.65 -19.30
N LYS A 68 -16.43 0.58 -19.00
CA LYS A 68 -17.16 1.42 -19.97
C LYS A 68 -16.28 2.01 -21.06
N GLN A 69 -15.04 2.36 -20.72
CA GLN A 69 -14.12 3.05 -21.63
C GLN A 69 -13.02 2.12 -22.13
N GLY A 70 -12.71 1.06 -21.37
CA GLY A 70 -11.48 0.31 -21.53
C GLY A 70 -10.24 1.14 -21.16
N GLY A 71 -9.09 0.45 -21.11
CA GLY A 71 -7.79 1.08 -20.88
C GLY A 71 -7.56 1.64 -19.47
N PHE A 72 -6.32 2.04 -19.23
CA PHE A 72 -5.91 2.61 -17.94
C PHE A 72 -5.93 4.13 -17.97
N LYS A 73 -6.44 4.73 -16.89
CA LYS A 73 -6.37 6.17 -16.65
C LYS A 73 -5.62 6.44 -15.35
N ARG A 74 -4.53 7.20 -15.45
CA ARG A 74 -3.76 7.64 -14.28
C ARG A 74 -4.59 8.62 -13.44
N TRP A 75 -4.70 8.38 -12.14
CA TRP A 75 -5.33 9.31 -11.18
C TRP A 75 -4.31 9.93 -10.21
N TYR A 76 -3.13 9.31 -10.05
CA TYR A 76 -2.05 9.85 -9.23
C TYR A 76 -0.92 10.40 -10.08
N ASN A 77 -0.72 11.72 -10.06
CA ASN A 77 0.34 12.40 -10.80
C ASN A 77 0.86 13.60 -9.99
N PRO A 78 1.64 13.35 -8.92
CA PRO A 78 2.11 14.41 -8.04
C PRO A 78 3.14 15.31 -8.75
N PRO A 79 3.25 16.60 -8.36
CA PRO A 79 4.19 17.53 -8.99
C PRO A 79 5.66 17.09 -8.94
N TRP A 80 6.02 16.28 -7.93
CA TRP A 80 7.37 15.76 -7.76
C TRP A 80 7.73 14.60 -8.70
N PHE A 81 6.83 14.17 -9.59
CA PHE A 81 7.19 13.34 -10.75
C PHE A 81 7.99 14.11 -11.80
N SER A 82 7.99 15.45 -11.73
CA SER A 82 8.82 16.29 -12.58
C SER A 82 10.30 16.13 -12.23
N GLU A 83 11.17 16.23 -13.24
CA GLU A 83 12.64 16.25 -13.07
C GLU A 83 13.15 17.60 -12.52
N VAL A 84 12.25 18.56 -12.28
CA VAL A 84 12.61 19.86 -11.71
C VAL A 84 13.17 19.69 -10.30
N ILE A 85 14.41 20.14 -10.12
CA ILE A 85 15.06 20.17 -8.81
C ILE A 85 14.37 21.23 -7.93
N PRO A 86 13.81 20.86 -6.76
CA PRO A 86 13.14 21.81 -5.89
C PRO A 86 14.14 22.81 -5.30
N SER A 87 13.77 24.09 -5.28
CA SER A 87 14.56 25.19 -4.69
C SER A 87 14.14 25.56 -3.27
N VAL A 88 13.06 24.95 -2.76
CA VAL A 88 12.55 25.21 -1.41
C VAL A 88 13.60 24.75 -0.37
N PRO A 89 13.95 25.58 0.62
CA PRO A 89 14.88 25.20 1.67
C PRO A 89 14.41 23.94 2.43
N TYR A 90 15.37 23.07 2.76
CA TYR A 90 15.11 21.87 3.55
C TYR A 90 14.69 22.23 4.98
N ASP A 91 13.53 21.74 5.41
CA ASP A 91 13.06 21.83 6.80
C ASP A 91 13.04 20.42 7.45
N PRO A 92 14.01 20.10 8.33
CA PRO A 92 14.07 18.80 9.01
C PRO A 92 12.88 18.56 9.95
N LEU A 93 12.26 19.60 10.50
CA LEU A 93 11.11 19.46 11.39
C LEU A 93 9.85 19.14 10.60
N ALA A 94 9.68 19.71 9.41
CA ALA A 94 8.60 19.33 8.51
C ALA A 94 8.69 17.86 8.12
N LEU A 95 9.89 17.38 7.73
CA LEU A 95 10.13 15.98 7.39
C LEU A 95 9.82 15.06 8.57
N ARG A 96 10.34 15.37 9.77
CA ARG A 96 10.09 14.59 10.99
C ARG A 96 8.60 14.50 11.31
N LYS A 97 7.88 15.63 11.27
CA LYS A 97 6.43 15.66 11.55
C LYS A 97 5.64 14.86 10.52
N ALA A 98 6.00 14.95 9.24
CA ALA A 98 5.37 14.18 8.18
C ALA A 98 5.59 12.67 8.38
N PHE A 99 6.82 12.26 8.70
CA PHE A 99 7.16 10.88 9.02
C PHE A 99 6.39 10.36 10.23
N GLU A 100 6.40 11.09 11.36
CA GLU A 100 5.68 10.70 12.58
C GLU A 100 4.17 10.55 12.30
N LYS A 101 3.55 11.51 11.58
CA LYS A 101 2.15 11.41 11.16
C LYS A 101 1.87 10.19 10.28
N ALA A 102 2.78 9.86 9.35
CA ALA A 102 2.62 8.71 8.47
C ALA A 102 2.67 7.38 9.23
N VAL A 103 3.51 7.26 10.26
CA VAL A 103 3.57 6.09 11.15
C VAL A 103 2.31 6.02 12.02
N ILE A 104 1.94 7.11 12.71
CA ILE A 104 0.77 7.16 13.60
C ILE A 104 -0.51 6.76 12.85
N LYS A 105 -0.70 7.25 11.61
CA LYS A 105 -1.84 6.89 10.77
C LYS A 105 -1.96 5.38 10.51
N ARG A 106 -0.83 4.66 10.49
CA ARG A 106 -0.76 3.21 10.23
C ARG A 106 -0.88 2.36 11.50
N LEU A 107 -1.01 2.97 12.68
CA LEU A 107 -1.32 2.26 13.93
C LEU A 107 -2.82 1.93 14.08
N MET A 108 -3.63 2.24 13.06
CA MET A 108 -5.08 1.97 13.04
C MET A 108 -5.35 0.47 12.86
N THR A 109 -5.55 -0.24 13.95
CA THR A 109 -5.93 -1.67 13.96
C THR A 109 -6.69 -2.01 15.25
N ASP A 110 -7.52 -3.05 15.17
CA ASP A 110 -8.27 -3.61 16.30
C ASP A 110 -7.67 -4.93 16.84
N VAL A 111 -6.60 -5.42 16.20
CA VAL A 111 -5.88 -6.64 16.58
C VAL A 111 -4.43 -6.32 17.00
N PRO A 112 -3.77 -7.20 17.77
CA PRO A 112 -2.34 -7.06 18.06
C PRO A 112 -1.51 -6.98 16.77
N PHE A 113 -0.44 -6.18 16.82
CA PHE A 113 0.51 -6.03 15.71
C PHE A 113 1.93 -5.95 16.24
N GLY A 114 2.91 -6.15 15.35
CA GLY A 114 4.33 -6.03 15.66
C GLY A 114 5.06 -5.14 14.66
N VAL A 115 6.36 -4.98 14.87
CA VAL A 115 7.27 -4.26 13.95
C VAL A 115 8.39 -5.18 13.49
N LEU A 116 8.80 -5.03 12.24
CA LEU A 116 10.04 -5.63 11.75
C LEU A 116 11.19 -4.68 12.11
N LEU A 117 12.22 -5.18 12.79
CA LEU A 117 13.34 -4.40 13.30
C LEU A 117 14.66 -5.06 12.89
N SER A 118 15.28 -4.56 11.82
CA SER A 118 16.53 -5.13 11.28
C SER A 118 17.79 -4.64 12.01
N GLY A 119 17.67 -3.63 12.88
CA GLY A 119 18.80 -2.89 13.44
C GLY A 119 19.29 -1.73 12.56
N GLY A 120 18.80 -1.63 11.31
CA GLY A 120 19.06 -0.48 10.43
C GLY A 120 18.27 0.77 10.84
N LEU A 121 18.69 1.93 10.33
CA LEU A 121 18.11 3.24 10.65
C LEU A 121 16.59 3.30 10.41
N ASP A 122 16.12 2.87 9.24
CA ASP A 122 14.72 3.03 8.82
C ASP A 122 13.75 2.25 9.72
N SER A 123 14.03 0.96 9.93
CA SER A 123 13.21 0.11 10.79
C SER A 123 13.24 0.59 12.26
N SER A 124 14.39 1.11 12.71
CA SER A 124 14.55 1.67 14.05
C SER A 124 13.73 2.94 14.25
N LEU A 125 13.66 3.82 13.25
CA LEU A 125 12.84 5.04 13.30
C LEU A 125 11.34 4.70 13.36
N VAL A 126 10.87 3.76 12.54
CA VAL A 126 9.47 3.31 12.57
C VAL A 126 9.13 2.68 13.91
N ALA A 127 9.99 1.80 14.43
CA ALA A 127 9.80 1.17 15.73
C ALA A 127 9.75 2.19 16.87
N ALA A 128 10.67 3.16 16.89
CA ALA A 128 10.73 4.21 17.91
C ALA A 128 9.46 5.06 17.96
N VAL A 129 8.94 5.48 16.80
CA VAL A 129 7.69 6.24 16.73
C VAL A 129 6.50 5.36 17.14
N THR A 130 6.47 4.10 16.71
CA THR A 130 5.42 3.15 17.06
C THR A 130 5.30 2.98 18.57
N VAL A 131 6.39 2.69 19.28
CA VAL A 131 6.40 2.53 20.74
C VAL A 131 5.92 3.81 21.44
N ARG A 132 6.37 4.99 20.99
CA ARG A 132 6.00 6.28 21.60
C ARG A 132 4.50 6.56 21.54
N HIS A 133 3.81 6.09 20.50
CA HIS A 133 2.39 6.38 20.27
C HIS A 133 1.45 5.20 20.53
N LEU A 134 1.98 4.00 20.80
CA LEU A 134 1.21 2.77 20.97
C LEU A 134 0.13 2.90 22.05
N ALA A 135 0.45 3.50 23.21
CA ALA A 135 -0.46 3.63 24.34
C ALA A 135 -1.79 4.34 24.01
N GLY A 136 -1.81 5.20 22.98
CA GLY A 136 -3.02 5.91 22.55
C GLY A 136 -3.95 5.08 21.64
N THR A 137 -3.52 3.92 21.15
CA THR A 137 -4.24 3.16 20.12
C THR A 137 -5.39 2.32 20.68
N LYS A 138 -6.37 1.97 19.83
CA LYS A 138 -7.47 1.05 20.21
C LYS A 138 -6.94 -0.34 20.55
N ALA A 139 -6.01 -0.86 19.74
CA ALA A 139 -5.35 -2.13 20.00
C ALA A 139 -4.67 -2.15 21.38
N ALA A 140 -3.93 -1.11 21.76
CA ALA A 140 -3.26 -1.09 23.06
C ALA A 140 -4.22 -1.03 24.24
N LYS A 141 -5.35 -0.31 24.12
CA LYS A 141 -6.39 -0.30 25.15
C LYS A 141 -7.03 -1.66 25.37
N ARG A 142 -7.11 -2.49 24.32
CA ARG A 142 -7.74 -3.82 24.37
C ARG A 142 -6.77 -4.94 24.71
N TRP A 143 -5.54 -4.86 24.22
CA TRP A 143 -4.57 -5.96 24.25
C TRP A 143 -3.29 -5.65 25.05
N GLY A 144 -3.17 -4.43 25.60
CA GLY A 144 -1.99 -3.97 26.34
C GLY A 144 -0.97 -3.23 25.48
N THR A 145 0.03 -2.61 26.12
CA THR A 145 1.00 -1.71 25.48
C THR A 145 2.32 -2.38 25.10
N LYS A 146 2.41 -3.72 25.16
CA LYS A 146 3.63 -4.43 24.81
C LYS A 146 3.76 -4.54 23.28
N LEU A 147 4.77 -3.89 22.71
CA LEU A 147 5.10 -4.05 21.29
C LEU A 147 6.03 -5.25 21.10
N HIS A 148 5.71 -6.10 20.13
CA HIS A 148 6.59 -7.18 19.70
C HIS A 148 7.40 -6.74 18.47
N SER A 149 8.73 -6.88 18.53
CA SER A 149 9.62 -6.66 17.39
C SER A 149 10.21 -7.97 16.91
N PHE A 150 10.39 -8.11 15.59
CA PHE A 150 10.91 -9.30 14.95
C PHE A 150 12.11 -8.94 14.07
N CYS A 151 13.17 -9.75 14.15
CA CYS A 151 14.32 -9.69 13.26
C CYS A 151 14.57 -11.10 12.69
N VAL A 152 15.26 -11.17 11.56
CA VAL A 152 15.68 -12.43 10.95
C VAL A 152 17.13 -12.28 10.48
N GLY A 153 17.93 -13.30 10.71
CA GLY A 153 19.34 -13.36 10.37
C GLY A 153 19.88 -14.75 10.61
N LEU A 154 21.03 -15.06 10.02
CA LEU A 154 21.75 -16.30 10.30
C LEU A 154 22.49 -16.15 11.62
N GLU A 155 22.44 -17.20 12.43
CA GLU A 155 23.29 -17.30 13.62
C GLU A 155 24.70 -17.70 13.18
N VAL A 156 25.67 -16.83 13.43
CA VAL A 156 27.09 -17.12 13.16
C VAL A 156 27.74 -17.49 14.48
N TRP A 157 27.99 -18.78 14.66
CA TRP A 157 28.77 -19.30 15.78
C TRP A 157 30.25 -18.99 15.52
N ASN A 158 30.88 -18.24 16.42
CA ASN A 158 32.34 -18.05 16.46
C ASN A 158 32.97 -19.07 17.41
#